data_AF-A0AAV3HSD1-F1
#
_entry.id   AF-A0AAV3HSD1-F1
#
_cell.length_a   1.000
_cell.length_b   1.000
_cell.length_c   1.000
_cell.angle_alpha   90.00
_cell.angle_beta   90.00
_cell.angle_gamma   90.00
#
_symmetry.space_group_name_H-M   'P 1'
#
loop_
_entity.id
_entity.type
_entity.pdbx_description
1 polymer ?
#
loop_
_entity_poly.entity_id
_entity_poly.type
_entity_poly.pdbx_seq_one_letter_code
_entity_poly.pdbx_strand_id
1 'polypeptide(L)'
;AVNPDGSFNVTVPANDTTYSITVSTTDDDLFEGPETFTLSGATAVQTTPAEGTGTIVDDGSGPGPDPDDDRPTVASISSTTVNEGDPATLDVTMSNASTTDTVVSMTLADGTADG
;
A
#
# COMPACT_ATOMS: atom_id res chain seq x y z
N ALA A 1 3.46 12.19 24.49
CA ALA A 1 2.38 11.28 24.04
C ALA A 1 1.49 12.06 23.08
N VAL A 2 0.99 11.38 22.05
CA VAL A 2 0.05 11.97 21.08
C VAL A 2 -1.36 11.79 21.61
N ASN A 3 -2.18 12.83 21.52
CA ASN A 3 -3.59 12.79 21.93
C ASN A 3 -4.42 11.99 20.89
N PRO A 4 -5.61 11.50 21.25
CA PRO A 4 -6.48 10.78 20.31
C PRO A 4 -6.86 11.57 19.06
N ASP A 5 -6.83 12.91 19.12
CA ASP A 5 -7.08 13.81 18.01
C ASP A 5 -5.83 14.12 17.17
N GLY A 6 -4.71 13.44 17.45
CA GLY A 6 -3.42 13.63 16.78
C GLY A 6 -2.59 14.80 17.31
N SER A 7 -3.11 15.61 18.24
CA SER A 7 -2.36 16.76 18.77
C SER A 7 -1.29 16.36 19.78
N PHE A 8 -0.17 17.09 19.80
CA PHE A 8 0.89 16.96 20.80
C PHE A 8 1.75 18.22 20.84
N ASN A 9 2.50 18.39 21.94
CA ASN A 9 3.45 19.49 22.10
C ASN A 9 4.89 18.97 22.10
N VAL A 10 5.79 19.75 21.52
CA VAL A 10 7.24 19.51 21.53
C VAL A 10 7.93 20.74 22.12
N THR A 11 8.82 20.51 23.08
CA THR A 11 9.68 21.58 23.61
C THR A 11 10.99 21.55 22.85
N VAL A 12 11.27 22.61 22.09
CA VAL A 12 12.56 22.80 21.43
C VAL A 12 13.52 23.46 22.43
N PRO A 13 14.69 22.85 22.74
CA PRO A 13 15.66 23.45 23.66
C PRO A 13 16.15 24.83 23.17
N ALA A 14 16.61 25.65 24.12
CA ALA A 14 17.16 26.96 23.78
C ALA A 14 18.39 26.82 22.86
N ASN A 15 18.44 27.66 21.82
CA ASN A 15 19.47 27.68 20.77
C ASN A 15 19.38 26.54 19.73
N ASP A 16 18.44 25.62 19.84
CA ASP A 16 18.16 24.66 18.77
C ASP A 16 17.21 25.27 17.73
N THR A 17 17.47 24.98 16.46
CA THR A 17 16.64 25.43 15.32
C THR A 17 16.11 24.27 14.49
N THR A 18 16.53 23.04 14.79
CA THR A 18 16.20 21.84 14.03
C THR A 18 15.93 20.68 14.98
N TYR A 19 14.90 19.90 14.67
CA TYR A 19 14.59 18.62 15.30
C TYR A 19 13.77 17.80 14.29
N SER A 20 13.60 16.50 14.57
CA SER A 20 12.83 15.61 13.70
C SER A 20 11.64 15.03 14.44
N ILE A 21 10.55 14.82 13.71
CA ILE A 21 9.39 14.03 14.14
C ILE A 21 9.35 12.78 13.26
N THR A 22 9.24 11.62 13.90
CA THR A 22 9.10 10.33 13.22
C THR A 22 7.69 9.80 13.49
N VAL A 23 7.02 9.40 12.43
CA VAL A 23 5.71 8.74 12.47
C VAL A 23 5.93 7.29 12.10
N SER A 24 5.48 6.37 12.94
CA SER A 24 5.51 4.93 12.62
C SER A 24 4.38 4.62 11.65
N THR A 25 4.69 3.88 10.60
CA THR A 25 3.73 3.28 9.67
C THR A 25 3.51 1.80 10.02
N THR A 26 2.48 1.20 9.43
CA THR A 26 2.27 -0.25 9.48
C THR A 26 2.67 -0.83 8.13
N ASP A 27 3.27 -2.01 8.17
CA ASP A 27 3.71 -2.78 7.02
C ASP A 27 2.88 -4.07 7.03
N ASP A 28 2.17 -4.34 5.94
CA ASP A 28 1.37 -5.56 5.75
C ASP A 28 1.43 -6.02 4.28
N ASP A 29 0.51 -6.89 3.85
CA ASP A 29 0.51 -7.45 2.48
C ASP A 29 -0.70 -6.93 1.66
N LEU A 30 -1.41 -5.89 2.11
CA LEU A 30 -2.60 -5.37 1.45
C LEU A 30 -2.23 -4.20 0.53
N PHE A 31 -2.50 -4.32 -0.77
CA PHE A 31 -2.31 -3.19 -1.68
C PHE A 31 -3.42 -2.13 -1.50
N GLU A 32 -3.05 -0.97 -0.99
CA GLU A 32 -3.91 0.18 -0.66
C GLU A 32 -3.71 1.34 -1.65
N GLY A 33 -2.55 1.39 -2.30
CA GLY A 33 -2.11 2.51 -3.10
C GLY A 33 -1.60 3.68 -2.25
N PRO A 34 -1.34 4.86 -2.85
CA PRO A 34 -0.67 5.94 -2.14
C PRO A 34 -1.56 6.60 -1.08
N GLU A 35 -1.09 6.61 0.16
CA GLU A 35 -1.74 7.28 1.29
C GLU A 35 -0.96 8.52 1.74
N THR A 36 -1.65 9.48 2.37
CA THR A 36 -0.98 10.71 2.86
C THR A 36 -1.44 11.12 4.24
N PHE A 37 -0.51 11.69 5.02
CA PHE A 37 -0.81 12.40 6.26
C PHE A 37 -0.12 13.76 6.29
N THR A 38 -0.67 14.71 7.05
CA THR A 38 -0.12 16.05 7.19
C THR A 38 0.29 16.33 8.64
N LEU A 39 1.51 16.81 8.83
CA LEU A 39 1.97 17.38 10.09
C LEU A 39 1.84 18.90 10.01
N SER A 40 1.11 19.50 10.94
CA SER A 40 0.96 20.94 11.08
C SER A 40 1.57 21.42 12.40
N GLY A 41 2.32 22.52 12.37
CA GLY A 41 3.03 23.04 13.54
C GLY A 41 3.06 24.56 13.56
N ALA A 42 2.83 25.14 14.75
CA ALA A 42 2.90 26.57 14.98
C ALA A 42 3.41 26.87 16.39
N THR A 43 4.11 27.99 16.55
CA THR A 43 4.35 28.61 17.85
C THR A 43 3.16 29.51 18.23
N ALA A 44 3.06 29.90 19.49
CA ALA A 44 1.99 30.78 19.98
C ALA A 44 1.94 32.17 19.32
N VAL A 45 3.01 32.60 18.64
CA VAL A 45 3.09 33.89 17.93
C VAL A 45 2.78 33.79 16.43
N GLN A 46 2.58 32.59 15.90
CA GLN A 46 2.20 32.37 14.50
C GLN A 46 0.69 32.32 14.33
N THR A 47 0.19 32.98 13.29
CA THR A 47 -1.24 32.94 12.91
C THR A 47 -1.55 31.90 11.85
N THR A 48 -0.52 31.40 11.15
CA THR A 48 -0.62 30.37 10.12
C THR A 48 0.41 29.29 10.44
N PRO A 49 -0.02 28.04 10.68
CA PRO A 49 0.88 26.91 10.86
C PRO A 49 1.74 26.65 9.62
N ALA A 50 2.93 26.11 9.84
CA ALA A 50 3.68 25.44 8.79
C ALA A 50 3.17 24.01 8.64
N GLU A 51 3.21 23.48 7.43
CA GLU A 51 2.72 22.14 7.10
C GLU A 51 3.77 21.34 6.34
N GLY A 52 3.75 20.03 6.55
CA GLY A 52 4.48 19.05 5.75
C GLY A 52 3.61 17.82 5.54
N THR A 53 3.74 17.19 4.37
CA THR A 53 2.99 15.98 4.02
C THR A 53 3.94 14.80 3.94
N GLY A 54 3.57 13.70 4.60
CA GLY A 54 4.15 12.39 4.38
C GLY A 54 3.28 11.59 3.40
N THR A 55 3.91 10.79 2.56
CA THR A 55 3.25 9.86 1.64
C THR A 55 3.76 8.45 1.91
N ILE A 56 2.84 7.49 2.02
CA ILE A 56 3.11 6.07 2.18
C ILE A 56 2.81 5.43 0.82
N VAL A 57 3.72 4.57 0.34
CA VAL A 57 3.59 3.88 -0.94
C VAL A 57 4.02 2.42 -0.77
N ASP A 58 3.28 1.56 -1.44
CA ASP A 58 3.31 0.09 -1.40
C ASP A 58 3.36 -0.48 -2.84
N ASP A 59 3.78 0.34 -3.81
CA ASP A 59 3.78 0.02 -5.25
C ASP A 59 5.20 -0.18 -5.82
N GLY A 60 6.20 -0.36 -4.95
CA GLY A 60 7.60 -0.46 -5.30
C GLY A 60 8.25 0.87 -5.72
N SER A 61 7.55 2.01 -5.64
CA SER A 61 8.12 3.33 -5.98
C SER A 61 8.81 4.02 -4.80
N GLY A 62 8.77 3.41 -3.61
CA GLY A 62 9.36 3.94 -2.40
C GLY A 62 10.88 4.16 -2.48
N PRO A 63 11.45 4.95 -1.56
CA PRO A 63 12.88 5.18 -1.51
C PRO A 63 13.63 3.96 -0.93
N GLY A 64 14.86 3.73 -1.40
CA GLY A 64 15.74 2.68 -0.88
C GLY A 64 16.05 1.60 -1.91
N PRO A 65 16.90 0.62 -1.55
CA PRO A 65 17.29 -0.46 -2.45
C PRO A 65 16.20 -1.53 -2.65
N ASP A 66 15.37 -1.75 -1.63
CA ASP A 66 14.32 -2.76 -1.58
C ASP A 66 13.00 -2.08 -1.17
N PRO A 67 12.37 -1.30 -2.08
CA PRO A 67 11.09 -0.68 -1.79
C PRO A 67 10.01 -1.75 -1.65
N ASP A 68 9.08 -1.51 -0.74
CA ASP A 68 7.93 -2.36 -0.54
C ASP A 68 6.97 -2.31 -1.75
N ASP A 69 6.41 -3.46 -2.13
CA ASP A 69 5.60 -3.63 -3.33
C ASP A 69 4.55 -4.75 -3.14
N ASP A 70 3.37 -4.34 -2.71
CA ASP A 70 2.24 -5.22 -2.43
C ASP A 70 1.33 -5.46 -3.63
N ARG A 71 1.65 -4.89 -4.79
CA ARG A 71 0.82 -5.02 -5.98
C ARG A 71 0.52 -6.50 -6.27
N PRO A 72 -0.76 -6.89 -6.37
CA PRO A 72 -1.13 -8.28 -6.48
C PRO A 72 -0.70 -8.85 -7.85
N THR A 73 -0.07 -10.03 -7.80
CA THR A 73 0.29 -10.82 -8.99
C THR A 73 -0.54 -12.09 -9.02
N VAL A 74 -0.64 -12.75 -10.19
CA VAL A 74 -1.23 -14.09 -10.27
C VAL A 74 -0.23 -15.08 -9.67
N ALA A 75 -0.52 -15.58 -8.47
CA ALA A 75 0.34 -16.50 -7.75
C ALA A 75 0.22 -17.94 -8.28
N SER A 76 -1.00 -18.39 -8.57
CA SER A 76 -1.24 -19.71 -9.14
C SER A 76 -2.56 -19.82 -9.89
N ILE A 77 -2.65 -20.82 -10.77
CA ILE A 77 -3.87 -21.26 -11.42
C ILE A 77 -3.97 -22.78 -11.20
N SER A 78 -5.11 -23.26 -10.70
CA SER A 78 -5.33 -24.69 -10.46
C SER A 78 -5.45 -25.46 -11.77
N SER A 79 -5.24 -26.78 -11.72
CA SER A 79 -5.54 -27.69 -12.82
C SER A 79 -6.76 -28.54 -12.50
N THR A 80 -7.47 -28.98 -13.54
CA THR A 80 -8.64 -29.84 -13.37
C THR A 80 -8.70 -30.91 -14.46
N THR A 81 -9.54 -31.92 -14.24
CA THR A 81 -9.87 -32.97 -15.20
C THR A 81 -11.37 -33.23 -15.09
N VAL A 82 -12.06 -33.12 -16.22
CA VAL A 82 -13.52 -33.26 -16.31
C VAL A 82 -13.88 -34.17 -17.48
N ASN A 83 -15.10 -34.70 -17.49
CA ASN A 83 -15.58 -35.43 -18.67
C ASN A 83 -15.96 -34.43 -19.77
N GLU A 84 -16.00 -34.91 -21.01
CA GLU A 84 -16.50 -34.11 -22.14
C GLU A 84 -17.94 -33.64 -21.87
N GLY A 85 -18.18 -32.34 -22.09
CA GLY A 85 -19.47 -31.69 -21.83
C GLY A 85 -19.64 -31.13 -20.40
N ASP A 86 -18.76 -31.49 -19.47
CA ASP A 86 -18.73 -30.91 -18.12
C ASP A 86 -17.89 -29.62 -18.09
N PRO A 87 -18.23 -28.61 -17.25
CA PRO A 87 -17.45 -27.39 -17.14
C PRO A 87 -16.11 -27.64 -16.41
N ALA A 88 -15.00 -27.23 -17.03
CA ALA A 88 -13.69 -27.17 -16.38
C ALA A 88 -13.51 -25.84 -15.64
N THR A 89 -13.43 -25.89 -14.31
CA THR A 89 -13.12 -24.70 -13.49
C THR A 89 -11.63 -24.69 -13.15
N LEU A 90 -10.97 -23.56 -13.42
CA LEU A 90 -9.59 -23.28 -13.04
C LEU A 90 -9.62 -22.12 -12.04
N ASP A 91 -9.18 -22.39 -10.81
CA ASP A 91 -9.17 -21.40 -9.74
C ASP A 91 -7.90 -20.56 -9.84
N VAL A 92 -8.06 -19.24 -9.85
CA VAL A 92 -6.96 -18.27 -9.90
C VAL A 92 -6.74 -17.73 -8.49
N THR A 93 -5.49 -17.80 -8.00
CA THR A 93 -5.09 -17.23 -6.71
C THR A 93 -4.16 -16.05 -6.95
N MET A 94 -4.45 -14.90 -6.33
CA MET A 94 -3.59 -13.72 -6.33
C MET A 94 -2.57 -13.79 -5.18
N SER A 95 -1.43 -13.11 -5.29
CA SER A 95 -0.39 -13.08 -4.23
C SER A 95 -0.89 -12.35 -2.99
N ASN A 96 -1.56 -11.22 -3.19
CA ASN A 96 -2.00 -10.29 -2.16
C ASN A 96 -3.45 -9.86 -2.42
N ALA A 97 -4.10 -9.32 -1.38
CA ALA A 97 -5.36 -8.61 -1.56
C ALA A 97 -5.11 -7.18 -2.04
N SER A 98 -6.14 -6.55 -2.61
CA SER A 98 -6.10 -5.13 -2.99
C SER A 98 -7.41 -4.46 -2.58
N THR A 99 -7.33 -3.23 -2.09
CA THR A 99 -8.51 -2.39 -1.80
C THR A 99 -9.13 -1.79 -3.06
N THR A 100 -8.42 -1.88 -4.19
CA THR A 100 -8.86 -1.38 -5.50
C THR A 100 -8.93 -2.48 -6.55
N ASP A 101 -9.71 -2.25 -7.61
CA ASP A 101 -9.88 -3.21 -8.70
C ASP A 101 -8.55 -3.48 -9.43
N THR A 102 -8.16 -4.76 -9.47
CA THR A 102 -6.98 -5.23 -10.22
C THR A 102 -7.41 -5.85 -11.54
N VAL A 103 -6.89 -5.35 -12.66
CA VAL A 103 -7.14 -5.93 -13.98
C VAL A 103 -6.14 -7.05 -14.25
N VAL A 104 -6.66 -8.27 -14.46
CA VAL A 104 -5.84 -9.44 -14.83
C VAL A 104 -6.13 -9.83 -16.28
N SER A 105 -5.07 -9.88 -17.09
CA SER A 105 -5.17 -10.31 -18.49
C SER A 105 -4.94 -11.82 -18.60
N MET A 106 -5.93 -12.55 -19.11
CA MET A 106 -5.86 -14.01 -19.27
C MET A 106 -5.93 -14.41 -20.74
N THR A 107 -5.32 -15.54 -21.09
CA THR A 107 -5.40 -16.14 -22.43
C THR A 107 -5.59 -17.64 -22.28
N LEU A 108 -6.57 -18.18 -23.01
CA LEU A 108 -6.77 -19.61 -23.16
C LEU A 108 -6.14 -20.06 -24.48
N ALA A 109 -5.48 -21.22 -24.45
CA ALA A 109 -4.95 -21.87 -25.63
C ALA A 109 -5.53 -23.28 -25.70
N ASP A 110 -6.10 -23.64 -26.86
CA ASP A 110 -6.83 -24.90 -27.02
C ASP A 110 -5.91 -26.13 -26.91
N GLY A 111 -4.62 -25.98 -27.25
CA GLY A 111 -3.65 -27.06 -27.15
C GLY A 111 -4.02 -28.25 -28.04
N THR A 112 -4.50 -29.35 -27.44
CA THR A 112 -5.05 -30.53 -28.15
C THR A 112 -6.56 -30.65 -28.06
N ALA A 113 -7.23 -29.74 -27.35
CA ALA A 113 -8.69 -29.70 -27.32
C ALA A 113 -9.21 -29.29 -28.72
N ASP A 114 -10.35 -29.87 -29.09
CA ASP A 114 -11.09 -29.56 -30.31
C ASP A 114 -12.55 -29.42 -29.90
N GLY A 115 -13.07 -28.19 -29.87
CA GLY A 115 -14.40 -27.88 -29.33
C GLY A 115 -14.66 -26.41 -29.08
#